data_AF-A0A3S0Q896-F1
#
_entry.id   AF-A0A3S0Q896-F1
#
_cell.length_a   1.000
_cell.length_b   1.000
_cell.length_c   1.000
_cell.angle_alpha   90.00
_cell.angle_beta   90.00
_cell.angle_gamma   90.00
#
_symmetry.space_group_name_H-M   'P 1'
#
loop_
_entity.id
_entity.type
_entity.pdbx_description
1 polymer ?
#
loop_
_entity_poly.entity_id
_entity_poly.type
_entity_poly.pdbx_seq_one_letter_code
_entity_poly.pdbx_strand_id
1 'polypeptide(L)'
;MNVSLSPGTYAMRRTGTAKLYRNNGGAVFPYSTPELVITGTTFSSYPTYYFYFYNLNFTPTCESARTMVTAEISCMSTSETQTKETVKVHPNPFSDYVNISRPELVKSIKVTDVTGKLIRTIPNPDAALMLNDLSQECIC
;
A
#
# COMPACT_ATOMS: atom_id res chain seq x y z
N MET A 1 30.81 -26.75 15.15
CA MET A 1 29.42 -27.27 15.07
C MET A 1 28.83 -26.64 13.84
N ASN A 2 28.39 -27.45 12.88
CA ASN A 2 27.90 -26.96 11.60
C ASN A 2 26.38 -27.09 11.62
N VAL A 3 25.66 -26.02 11.27
CA VAL A 3 24.20 -25.97 11.26
C VAL A 3 23.78 -25.45 9.89
N SER A 4 22.88 -26.18 9.23
CA SER A 4 22.23 -25.71 8.00
C SER A 4 21.06 -24.80 8.37
N LEU A 5 20.98 -23.64 7.73
CA LEU A 5 19.90 -22.69 7.90
C LEU A 5 19.23 -22.46 6.54
N SER A 6 17.90 -22.47 6.52
CA SER A 6 17.14 -21.97 5.38
C SER A 6 17.24 -20.44 5.30
N PRO A 7 16.86 -19.80 4.19
CA PRO A 7 16.74 -18.34 4.15
C PRO A 7 15.75 -17.83 5.22
N GLY A 8 16.14 -16.80 5.96
CA GLY A 8 15.31 -16.27 7.05
C GLY A 8 16.06 -15.33 7.99
N THR A 9 15.34 -14.81 8.99
CA THR A 9 15.91 -14.02 10.09
C THR A 9 16.14 -14.92 11.29
N TYR A 10 17.38 -14.97 11.78
CA TYR A 10 17.78 -15.81 12.89
C TYR A 10 18.43 -15.00 14.01
N ALA A 11 18.32 -15.50 15.23
CA ALA A 11 19.05 -14.98 16.38
C ALA A 11 19.92 -16.09 16.96
N MET A 12 21.20 -15.80 17.18
CA MET A 12 22.12 -16.70 17.86
C MET A 12 22.14 -16.35 19.34
N ARG A 13 21.74 -17.30 20.19
CA ARG A 13 21.74 -17.13 21.65
C ARG A 13 22.58 -18.21 22.30
N ARG A 14 23.36 -17.80 23.28
CA ARG A 14 24.12 -18.70 24.15
C ARG A 14 23.38 -18.95 25.46
N THR A 15 23.15 -20.21 25.78
CA THR A 15 22.49 -20.69 27.02
C THR A 15 23.53 -21.39 27.92
N GLY A 16 23.33 -21.38 29.24
CA GLY A 16 24.21 -22.07 30.21
C GLY A 16 25.32 -21.21 30.80
N THR A 17 26.47 -21.79 31.17
CA THR A 17 27.70 -21.10 31.59
C THR A 17 28.80 -21.41 30.59
N ALA A 18 29.47 -20.39 30.05
CA ALA A 18 30.58 -20.58 29.11
C ALA A 18 31.58 -19.43 29.23
N LYS A 19 32.88 -19.73 29.06
CA LYS A 19 33.96 -18.72 29.03
C LYS A 19 34.18 -18.23 27.59
N LEU A 20 33.21 -17.48 27.07
CA LEU A 20 33.28 -16.89 25.73
C LEU A 20 33.75 -15.44 25.80
N TYR A 21 34.51 -15.02 24.80
CA TYR A 21 35.02 -13.66 24.69
C TYR A 21 33.92 -12.66 24.30
N ARG A 22 33.94 -11.47 24.89
CA ARG A 22 33.04 -10.35 24.55
C ARG A 22 33.89 -9.09 24.44
N ASN A 23 33.70 -8.30 23.39
CA ASN A 23 34.25 -6.94 23.36
C ASN A 23 33.51 -6.06 24.37
N ASN A 24 34.23 -5.15 25.02
CA ASN A 24 33.67 -4.20 25.97
C ASN A 24 33.30 -2.85 25.34
N GLY A 25 33.10 -2.81 24.01
CA GLY A 25 32.64 -1.64 23.27
C GLY A 25 33.08 -1.66 21.80
N GLY A 26 32.68 -0.64 21.04
CA GLY A 26 33.11 -0.44 19.64
C GLY A 26 32.42 -1.32 18.60
N ALA A 27 31.33 -2.01 18.96
CA ALA A 27 30.52 -2.70 17.95
C ALA A 27 29.73 -1.68 17.12
N VAL A 28 29.77 -1.83 15.79
CA VAL A 28 29.06 -0.98 14.82
C VAL A 28 28.24 -1.89 13.91
N PHE A 29 26.93 -1.92 14.14
CA PHE A 29 25.99 -2.67 13.32
C PHE A 29 25.38 -1.76 12.23
N PRO A 30 25.01 -2.30 11.05
CA PRO A 30 25.10 -3.71 10.68
C PRO A 30 26.49 -4.13 10.18
N TYR A 31 26.85 -5.39 10.43
CA TYR A 31 27.96 -6.05 9.73
C TYR A 31 27.40 -6.85 8.56
N SER A 32 27.86 -6.57 7.34
CA SER A 32 27.33 -7.20 6.12
C SER A 32 28.40 -8.04 5.42
N THR A 33 28.04 -9.28 5.08
CA THR A 33 28.73 -10.13 4.09
C THR A 33 27.72 -10.46 2.97
N PRO A 34 28.16 -11.04 1.84
CA PRO A 34 27.23 -11.49 0.79
C PRO A 34 26.18 -12.48 1.31
N GLU A 35 26.56 -13.34 2.26
CA GLU A 35 25.74 -14.44 2.78
C GLU A 35 24.81 -13.97 3.91
N LEU A 36 25.26 -13.06 4.78
CA LEU A 36 24.61 -12.70 6.04
C LEU A 36 24.71 -11.19 6.32
N VAL A 37 23.66 -10.65 6.94
CA VAL A 37 23.71 -9.34 7.60
C VAL A 37 23.43 -9.50 9.09
N ILE A 38 24.40 -9.12 9.93
CA ILE A 38 24.22 -9.06 11.38
C ILE A 38 23.70 -7.66 11.71
N THR A 39 22.43 -7.58 12.09
CA THR A 39 21.69 -6.32 12.24
C THR A 39 21.79 -5.69 13.62
N GLY A 40 22.17 -6.46 14.64
CA GLY A 40 22.28 -5.93 15.99
C GLY A 40 22.42 -7.00 17.07
N THR A 41 22.10 -6.58 18.28
CA THR A 41 22.22 -7.34 19.51
C THR A 41 21.08 -6.99 20.45
N THR A 42 20.76 -7.89 21.38
CA THR A 42 19.73 -7.66 22.39
C THR A 42 20.17 -6.70 23.51
N PHE A 43 21.45 -6.29 23.54
CA PHE A 43 21.93 -5.30 24.50
C PHE A 43 22.03 -3.92 23.84
N SER A 44 21.07 -3.06 24.13
CA SER A 44 20.93 -1.73 23.55
C SER A 44 21.56 -0.60 24.39
N SER A 45 22.07 -0.90 25.58
CA SER A 45 22.72 0.10 26.44
C SER A 45 24.13 0.41 25.93
N TYR A 46 24.54 1.68 26.03
CA TYR A 46 25.92 2.08 25.70
C TYR A 46 26.91 1.54 26.76
N PRO A 47 28.06 0.98 26.38
CA PRO A 47 28.54 0.80 25.00
C PRO A 47 27.97 -0.46 24.31
N THR A 48 27.79 -0.38 23.00
CA THR A 48 27.31 -1.49 22.17
C THR A 48 28.34 -2.62 22.11
N TYR A 49 27.90 -3.85 22.40
CA TYR A 49 28.73 -5.05 22.41
C TYR A 49 28.43 -5.99 21.23
N TYR A 50 29.45 -6.74 20.82
CA TYR A 50 29.40 -7.85 19.90
C TYR A 50 29.68 -9.17 20.67
N PHE A 51 28.70 -10.06 20.70
CA PHE A 51 28.72 -11.18 21.64
C PHE A 51 29.26 -12.46 21.00
N TYR A 52 30.32 -13.03 21.59
CA TYR A 52 30.74 -14.44 21.54
C TYR A 52 31.09 -15.10 20.19
N PHE A 53 30.47 -14.72 19.09
CA PHE A 53 30.49 -15.42 17.81
C PHE A 53 31.41 -14.71 16.82
N TYR A 54 32.69 -15.10 16.81
CA TYR A 54 33.71 -14.56 15.92
C TYR A 54 34.12 -15.59 14.86
N ASN A 55 34.72 -15.11 13.78
CA ASN A 55 35.27 -15.96 12.70
C ASN A 55 34.21 -16.92 12.13
N LEU A 56 33.01 -16.40 11.86
CA LEU A 56 31.95 -17.16 11.21
C LEU A 56 32.40 -17.56 9.81
N ASN A 57 32.33 -18.87 9.51
CA ASN A 57 32.63 -19.41 8.19
C ASN A 57 31.36 -20.00 7.59
N PHE A 58 31.12 -19.74 6.32
CA PHE A 58 29.91 -20.14 5.62
C PHE A 58 30.27 -21.06 4.47
N THR A 59 29.48 -22.12 4.30
CA THR A 59 29.58 -23.00 3.13
C THR A 59 28.21 -22.98 2.44
N PRO A 60 28.07 -22.34 1.28
CA PRO A 60 26.80 -22.31 0.57
C PRO A 60 26.50 -23.72 0.06
N THR A 61 25.39 -24.31 0.50
CA THR A 61 25.01 -25.68 0.12
C THR A 61 24.00 -25.74 -1.03
N CYS A 62 23.33 -24.62 -1.37
CA CYS A 62 22.49 -24.40 -2.55
C CYS A 62 21.95 -22.96 -2.46
N GLU A 63 22.62 -21.96 -3.04
CA GLU A 63 22.09 -20.58 -3.10
C GLU A 63 21.52 -20.31 -4.50
N SER A 64 20.25 -19.91 -4.56
CA SER A 64 19.68 -19.31 -5.77
C SER A 64 20.04 -17.82 -5.79
N ALA A 65 20.24 -17.24 -6.97
CA ALA A 65 20.51 -15.82 -7.10
C ALA A 65 19.42 -14.99 -6.40
N ARG A 66 19.82 -14.09 -5.49
CA ARG A 66 18.88 -13.18 -4.83
C ARG A 66 18.35 -12.19 -5.87
N THR A 67 17.04 -12.13 -6.04
CA THR A 67 16.38 -11.10 -6.85
C THR A 67 15.87 -10.00 -5.95
N MET A 68 16.26 -8.75 -6.23
CA MET A 68 15.67 -7.59 -5.56
C MET A 68 14.23 -7.46 -6.04
N VAL A 69 13.28 -7.46 -5.10
CA VAL A 69 11.87 -7.17 -5.39
C VAL A 69 11.61 -5.74 -4.96
N THR A 70 11.44 -4.84 -5.93
CA THR A 70 10.99 -3.47 -5.69
C THR A 70 9.49 -3.50 -5.47
N ALA A 71 9.04 -3.24 -4.24
CA ALA A 71 7.62 -3.01 -3.98
C ALA A 71 7.24 -1.63 -4.52
N GLU A 72 6.66 -1.58 -5.72
CA GLU A 72 5.97 -0.37 -6.17
C GLU A 72 4.70 -0.21 -5.33
N ILE A 73 4.72 0.72 -4.40
CA ILE A 73 3.50 1.21 -3.75
C ILE A 73 2.82 2.10 -4.78
N SER A 74 2.02 1.51 -5.67
CA SER A 74 1.06 2.27 -6.45
C SER A 74 -0.01 2.76 -5.48
N CYS A 75 0.16 3.98 -4.99
CA CYS A 75 -0.96 4.69 -4.39
C CYS A 75 -1.98 4.87 -5.52
N MET A 76 -2.97 3.98 -5.59
CA MET A 76 -4.13 4.15 -6.45
C MET A 76 -4.99 5.29 -5.89
N SER A 77 -4.47 6.50 -6.00
CA SER A 77 -5.25 7.72 -5.89
C SER A 77 -6.01 7.86 -7.20
N THR A 78 -7.34 7.95 -7.14
CA THR A 78 -8.14 8.44 -8.25
C THR A 78 -7.79 9.91 -8.43
N SER A 79 -6.74 10.19 -9.21
CA SER A 79 -6.52 11.52 -9.74
C SER A 79 -7.75 11.87 -10.57
N GLU A 80 -8.63 12.71 -10.03
CA GLU A 80 -9.59 13.46 -10.83
C GLU A 80 -8.79 14.12 -11.94
N THR A 81 -9.05 13.67 -13.16
CA THR A 81 -8.30 14.07 -14.34
C THR A 81 -8.35 15.59 -14.45
N GLN A 82 -7.17 16.19 -14.56
CA GLN A 82 -6.95 17.61 -14.85
C GLN A 82 -8.05 18.16 -15.76
N THR A 83 -8.88 19.04 -15.18
CA THR A 83 -9.57 20.16 -15.84
C THR A 83 -9.85 19.97 -17.33
N LYS A 84 -10.71 18.99 -17.66
CA LYS A 84 -11.41 18.98 -18.95
C LYS A 84 -12.85 19.34 -18.65
N GLU A 85 -13.15 20.64 -18.66
CA GLU A 85 -14.49 21.26 -18.61
C GLU A 85 -15.56 20.29 -18.07
N THR A 86 -15.44 19.94 -16.78
CA THR A 86 -16.25 18.85 -16.23
C THR A 86 -17.70 19.30 -16.20
N VAL A 87 -18.57 18.50 -16.80
CA VAL A 87 -20.01 18.69 -16.76
C VAL A 87 -20.44 18.54 -15.29
N LYS A 88 -20.70 19.67 -14.62
CA LYS A 88 -21.21 19.73 -13.26
C LYS A 88 -22.72 19.70 -13.27
N VAL A 89 -23.28 19.11 -12.23
CA VAL A 89 -24.71 18.91 -12.07
C VAL A 89 -25.12 19.52 -10.73
N HIS A 90 -26.08 20.44 -10.73
CA HIS A 90 -26.51 21.15 -9.51
C HIS A 90 -28.00 21.53 -9.52
N PRO A 91 -28.67 21.62 -8.37
CA PRO A 91 -28.18 21.19 -7.06
C PRO A 91 -28.14 19.64 -6.99
N ASN A 92 -27.19 19.11 -6.22
CA ASN A 92 -27.14 17.70 -5.85
C ASN A 92 -26.91 17.69 -4.33
N PRO A 93 -27.90 17.41 -3.47
CA PRO A 93 -29.26 16.90 -3.74
C PRO A 93 -30.18 17.85 -4.53
N PHE A 94 -31.17 17.31 -5.24
CA PHE A 94 -32.18 18.06 -5.99
C PHE A 94 -33.60 17.78 -5.48
N SER A 95 -34.51 18.73 -5.70
CA SER A 95 -35.95 18.55 -5.45
C SER A 95 -36.66 18.25 -6.77
N ASP A 96 -36.84 19.28 -7.62
CA ASP A 96 -37.71 19.18 -8.79
C ASP A 96 -36.94 19.25 -10.11
N TYR A 97 -35.79 19.92 -10.09
CA TYR A 97 -34.97 20.15 -11.28
C TYR A 97 -33.48 20.07 -10.96
N VAL A 98 -32.72 19.75 -12.00
CA VAL A 98 -31.27 19.64 -12.00
C VAL A 98 -30.71 20.39 -13.20
N ASN A 99 -29.77 21.29 -12.93
CA ASN A 99 -29.05 22.04 -13.96
C ASN A 99 -27.71 21.41 -14.29
N ILE A 100 -27.31 21.54 -15.54
CA ILE A 100 -26.07 21.00 -16.08
C ILE A 100 -25.20 22.14 -16.57
N SER A 101 -23.98 22.23 -16.08
CA SER A 101 -23.01 23.17 -16.62
C SER A 101 -22.55 22.66 -17.98
N ARG A 102 -22.99 23.32 -19.06
CA ARG A 102 -22.64 23.07 -20.48
C ARG A 102 -23.38 21.88 -21.12
N PRO A 103 -24.70 22.00 -21.37
CA PRO A 103 -25.47 20.97 -22.09
C PRO A 103 -24.96 20.72 -23.52
N GLU A 104 -24.32 21.71 -24.16
CA GLU A 104 -23.77 21.60 -25.52
C GLU A 104 -22.72 20.47 -25.68
N LEU A 105 -22.04 20.10 -24.59
CA LEU A 105 -21.05 19.02 -24.58
C LEU A 105 -21.66 17.64 -24.29
N VAL A 106 -22.97 17.58 -24.02
CA VAL A 106 -23.68 16.36 -23.59
C VAL A 106 -24.63 15.89 -24.68
N LYS A 107 -24.37 14.70 -25.25
CA LYS A 107 -25.21 14.13 -26.31
C LYS A 107 -26.49 13.48 -25.78
N SER A 108 -26.40 12.83 -24.62
CA SER A 108 -27.54 12.17 -24.00
C SER A 108 -27.31 11.97 -22.50
N ILE A 109 -28.41 11.93 -21.76
CA ILE A 109 -28.41 11.70 -20.32
C ILE A 109 -29.25 10.48 -20.00
N LYS A 110 -28.73 9.61 -19.14
CA LYS A 110 -29.42 8.43 -18.63
C LYS A 110 -29.59 8.58 -17.13
N VAL A 111 -30.83 8.47 -16.68
CA VAL A 111 -31.19 8.46 -15.26
C VAL A 111 -31.39 7.02 -14.84
N THR A 112 -30.66 6.58 -13.83
CA THR A 112 -30.70 5.21 -13.28
C THR A 112 -31.00 5.24 -11.80
N ASP A 113 -31.72 4.23 -11.33
CA ASP A 113 -31.97 4.00 -9.90
C ASP A 113 -30.71 3.48 -9.17
N VAL A 114 -30.73 3.41 -7.84
CA VAL A 114 -29.69 2.79 -6.98
C VAL A 114 -29.44 1.33 -7.32
N THR A 115 -30.44 0.66 -7.91
CA THR A 115 -30.37 -0.72 -8.41
C THR A 115 -29.74 -0.83 -9.81
N GLY A 116 -29.43 0.30 -10.46
CA GLY A 116 -28.92 0.37 -11.84
C GLY A 116 -30.00 0.25 -12.91
N LYS A 117 -31.28 0.14 -12.53
CA LYS A 117 -32.41 0.12 -13.47
C LYS A 117 -32.50 1.47 -14.19
N LEU A 118 -32.50 1.43 -15.53
CA LEU A 118 -32.66 2.64 -16.35
C LEU A 118 -34.09 3.17 -16.21
N ILE A 119 -34.23 4.37 -15.66
CA ILE A 119 -35.53 5.03 -15.49
C ILE A 119 -35.84 5.90 -16.70
N ARG A 120 -34.85 6.68 -17.18
CA ARG A 120 -35.08 7.62 -18.29
C ARG A 120 -33.85 7.82 -19.16
N THR A 121 -34.09 8.07 -20.45
CA THR A 121 -33.07 8.55 -21.39
C THR A 121 -33.55 9.85 -22.03
N ILE A 122 -32.72 10.89 -21.98
CA ILE A 122 -33.00 12.21 -22.55
C ILE A 122 -31.96 12.48 -23.64
N PRO A 123 -32.33 12.38 -24.92
CA PRO A 123 -31.46 12.78 -26.03
C PRO A 123 -31.44 14.31 -26.14
N ASN A 124 -30.26 14.91 -26.34
CA ASN A 124 -30.06 16.37 -26.43
C ASN A 124 -30.67 17.14 -25.23
N PRO A 125 -30.07 17.03 -24.04
CA PRO A 125 -30.58 17.68 -22.85
C PRO A 125 -30.47 19.22 -22.94
N ASP A 126 -31.46 19.90 -22.37
CA ASP A 126 -31.38 21.35 -22.11
C ASP A 126 -30.61 21.61 -20.81
N ALA A 127 -30.25 22.87 -20.54
CA ALA A 127 -29.49 23.28 -19.36
C ALA A 127 -30.21 22.94 -18.04
N ALA A 128 -31.54 22.85 -18.05
CA ALA A 128 -32.38 22.49 -16.92
C ALA A 128 -33.19 21.23 -17.22
N LEU A 129 -33.03 20.21 -16.38
CA LEU A 129 -33.80 18.96 -16.45
C LEU A 129 -34.81 18.91 -15.31
N MET A 130 -36.09 18.83 -15.64
CA MET A 130 -37.14 18.55 -14.66
C MET A 130 -37.21 17.06 -14.37
N LEU A 131 -37.01 16.69 -13.11
CA LEU A 131 -36.93 15.31 -12.61
C LEU A 131 -37.94 15.04 -11.48
N ASN A 132 -38.95 15.89 -11.34
CA ASN A 132 -40.03 15.81 -10.35
C ASN A 132 -40.88 14.52 -10.40
N ASP A 133 -41.00 13.92 -11.58
CA ASP A 133 -41.82 12.72 -11.83
C ASP A 133 -41.04 11.41 -11.65
N LEU A 134 -39.78 11.49 -11.19
CA LEU A 134 -39.07 10.33 -10.69
C LEU A 134 -39.64 9.99 -9.31
N SER A 135 -40.69 9.15 -9.30
CA SER A 135 -41.22 8.59 -8.07
C SER A 135 -40.08 7.98 -7.27
N GLN A 136 -39.70 8.62 -6.17
CA GLN A 136 -38.83 8.00 -5.19
C GLN A 136 -39.61 6.83 -4.60
N GLU A 137 -39.21 5.61 -4.94
CA GLU A 137 -39.62 4.44 -4.16
C GLU A 137 -38.97 4.61 -2.78
N CYS A 138 -39.76 5.18 -1.87
CA CYS A 138 -39.38 5.40 -0.49
C CYS A 138 -39.22 4.01 0.15
N ILE A 139 -37.99 3.55 0.32
CA ILE A 139 -37.69 2.37 1.11
C ILE A 139 -37.83 2.81 2.57
N CYS A 140 -38.97 2.46 3.18
CA CYS A 140 -39.22 2.60 4.62
C CYS A 140 -38.30 1.70 5.45
#